data_AF-A0A6A5BHA8-F1
#
_entry.id   AF-A0A6A5BHA8-F1
#
_cell.length_a   1.000
_cell.length_b   1.000
_cell.length_c   1.000
_cell.angle_alpha   90.00
_cell.angle_beta   90.00
_cell.angle_gamma   90.00
#
_symmetry.space_group_name_H-M   'P 1'
#
loop_
_entity.id
_entity.type
_entity.pdbx_description
1 polymer ?
#
loop_
_entity_poly.entity_id
_entity_poly.type
_entity_poly.pdbx_seq_one_letter_code
_entity_poly.pdbx_strand_id
1 'polypeptide(L)'
;MSGYNVEKEIEHLVHEMKRIGGSSGTCTFGQLFHDDKIQNLLESLVGTMKAAKKRKVIDFQGELLLQGVHDKVEVKLLQPDFKASQ
;
A
#
# COMPACT_ATOMS: atom_id res chain seq x y z
N MET A 1 -14.89 2.11 20.82
CA MET A 1 -14.44 2.91 19.65
C MET A 1 -13.54 2.01 18.85
N SER A 2 -13.90 1.65 17.61
CA SER A 2 -13.15 0.68 16.82
C SER A 2 -11.71 1.19 16.64
N GLY A 3 -10.74 0.48 17.21
CA GLY A 3 -9.34 0.92 17.23
C GLY A 3 -8.76 0.87 15.83
N TYR A 4 -8.45 2.05 15.28
CA TYR A 4 -7.65 2.17 14.07
C TYR A 4 -6.30 1.48 14.27
N ASN A 5 -6.02 0.43 13.48
CA ASN A 5 -4.77 -0.31 13.55
C ASN A 5 -4.04 -0.20 12.20
N VAL A 6 -3.03 0.66 12.18
CA VAL A 6 -2.13 0.90 11.05
C VAL A 6 -1.50 -0.40 10.55
N GLU A 7 -1.13 -1.33 11.44
CA GLU A 7 -0.49 -2.58 11.03
C GLU A 7 -1.45 -3.47 10.24
N LYS A 8 -2.71 -3.53 10.66
CA LYS A 8 -3.75 -4.27 9.94
C LYS A 8 -4.03 -3.66 8.56
N GLU A 9 -4.01 -2.33 8.45
CA GLU A 9 -4.11 -1.67 7.14
C GLU A 9 -2.91 -1.99 6.25
N ILE A 10 -1.70 -2.04 6.80
CA ILE A 10 -0.50 -2.42 6.04
C ILE A 10 -0.61 -3.86 5.55
N GLU A 11 -1.12 -4.78 6.38
CA GLU A 11 -1.37 -6.16 5.97
C GLU A 11 -2.39 -6.25 4.82
N HIS A 12 -3.51 -5.52 4.92
CA HIS A 12 -4.47 -5.42 3.82
C HIS A 12 -3.85 -4.84 2.54
N LEU A 13 -3.03 -3.79 2.66
CA LEU A 13 -2.30 -3.20 1.54
C LEU A 13 -1.39 -4.23 0.85
N VAL A 14 -0.62 -5.01 1.63
CA VAL A 14 0.26 -6.06 1.08
C VAL A 14 -0.53 -7.13 0.33
N HIS A 15 -1.67 -7.56 0.87
CA HIS A 15 -2.56 -8.51 0.21
C HIS A 15 -3.07 -7.96 -1.13
N GLU A 16 -3.56 -6.73 -1.17
CA GLU A 16 -4.07 -6.11 -2.39
C GLU A 16 -2.95 -5.82 -3.40
N MET A 17 -1.76 -5.43 -2.96
CA MET A 17 -0.59 -5.28 -3.83
C MET A 17 -0.21 -6.61 -4.51
N LYS A 18 -0.30 -7.75 -3.81
CA LYS A 18 -0.10 -9.07 -4.41
C LYS A 18 -1.17 -9.38 -5.46
N ARG A 19 -2.43 -9.03 -5.20
CA ARG A 19 -3.53 -9.21 -6.16
C ARG A 19 -3.35 -8.36 -7.42
N ILE A 20 -2.96 -7.09 -7.25
CA ILE A 20 -2.84 -6.11 -8.35
C ILE A 20 -1.54 -6.30 -9.13
N GLY A 21 -0.41 -6.48 -8.44
CA GLY A 21 0.91 -6.65 -9.05
C GLY A 21 1.18 -8.06 -9.59
N GLY A 22 0.31 -9.03 -9.29
CA GLY A 22 0.41 -10.41 -9.74
C GLY A 22 1.75 -11.05 -9.34
N SER A 23 2.39 -11.74 -10.28
CA SER A 23 3.67 -12.43 -10.07
C SER A 23 4.86 -11.51 -9.84
N SER A 24 4.75 -10.23 -10.18
CA SER A 24 5.87 -9.27 -10.08
C SER A 24 6.03 -8.67 -8.68
N GLY A 25 4.98 -8.72 -7.85
CA GLY A 25 4.96 -8.04 -6.55
C GLY A 25 5.15 -6.52 -6.62
N THR A 26 5.10 -5.93 -7.82
CA THR A 26 5.26 -4.50 -8.08
C THR A 26 3.98 -3.97 -8.71
N CYS A 27 3.53 -2.82 -8.24
CA CYS A 27 2.35 -2.13 -8.76
C CYS A 27 2.61 -0.63 -8.77
N THR A 28 1.87 0.11 -9.59
CA THR A 28 2.01 1.57 -9.63
C THR A 28 1.07 2.24 -8.62
N PHE A 29 1.42 3.43 -8.16
CA PHE A 29 0.56 4.20 -7.27
C PHE A 29 -0.82 4.44 -7.87
N GLY A 30 -0.91 4.72 -9.17
CA GLY A 30 -2.18 4.91 -9.85
C GLY A 30 -3.04 3.65 -9.82
N GLN A 31 -2.45 2.47 -10.03
CA GLN A 31 -3.18 1.20 -9.91
C GLN A 31 -3.72 0.98 -8.50
N LEU A 32 -2.95 1.32 -7.45
CA LEU A 32 -3.42 1.21 -6.08
C LEU A 32 -4.51 2.24 -5.76
N PHE A 33 -4.34 3.47 -6.24
CA PHE A 33 -5.24 4.58 -5.97
C PHE A 33 -6.59 4.40 -6.66
N HIS A 34 -6.61 3.89 -7.90
CA HIS A 34 -7.82 3.69 -8.69
C HIS A 34 -8.49 2.32 -8.47
N ASP A 35 -7.96 1.48 -7.58
CA ASP A 35 -8.57 0.19 -7.27
C ASP A 35 -9.67 0.35 -6.21
N ASP A 36 -10.92 0.05 -6.61
CA ASP A 36 -12.10 0.21 -5.76
C ASP A 36 -12.00 -0.60 -4.45
N LYS A 37 -11.32 -1.76 -4.43
CA LYS A 37 -11.19 -2.55 -3.21
C LYS A 37 -10.27 -1.86 -2.22
N ILE A 38 -9.15 -1.30 -2.68
CA ILE A 38 -8.26 -0.52 -1.83
C ILE A 38 -8.97 0.71 -1.26
N GLN A 39 -9.72 1.45 -2.09
CA GLN A 39 -10.46 2.63 -1.63
C GLN A 39 -11.51 2.29 -0.56
N ASN A 40 -12.10 1.10 -0.61
CA ASN A 40 -13.08 0.64 0.38
C ASN A 40 -12.45 -0.02 1.61
N LEU A 41 -11.24 -0.58 1.51
CA LEU A 41 -10.56 -1.28 2.61
C LEU A 41 -9.74 -0.35 3.50
N LEU A 42 -9.07 0.64 2.91
CA LEU A 42 -8.12 1.50 3.61
C LEU A 42 -8.76 2.85 3.92
N GLU A 43 -8.58 3.34 5.14
CA GLU A 43 -9.06 4.68 5.50
C GLU A 43 -8.26 5.77 4.77
N SER A 44 -6.96 5.55 4.57
CA SER A 44 -6.09 6.45 3.82
C SER A 44 -4.96 5.68 3.14
N LEU A 45 -5.07 5.47 1.82
CA LEU A 45 -4.02 4.80 1.04
C LEU A 45 -2.63 5.43 1.25
N VAL A 46 -2.53 6.76 1.11
CA VAL A 46 -1.24 7.47 1.26
C VAL A 46 -0.72 7.37 2.70
N GLY A 47 -1.60 7.43 3.70
CA GLY A 47 -1.25 7.23 5.11
C GLY A 47 -0.68 5.83 5.37
N THR A 48 -1.38 4.80 4.92
CA THR A 48 -0.96 3.40 5.03
C THR A 48 0.35 3.16 4.28
N MET A 49 0.51 3.68 3.06
CA MET A 49 1.74 3.55 2.27
C MET A 49 2.95 4.20 2.95
N LYS A 50 2.78 5.40 3.52
CA LYS A 50 3.85 6.07 4.31
C LYS A 50 4.25 5.23 5.52
N ALA A 51 3.27 4.67 6.23
CA ALA A 51 3.49 3.82 7.38
C ALA A 51 4.19 2.50 7.01
N ALA A 52 3.82 1.89 5.88
CA ALA A 52 4.45 0.69 5.32
C ALA A 52 5.90 0.96 4.89
N LYS A 53 6.16 2.08 4.20
CA LYS A 53 7.51 2.49 3.77
C LYS A 53 8.43 2.72 4.97
N LYS A 54 7.95 3.41 6.02
CA LYS A 54 8.71 3.60 7.27
C LYS A 54 9.11 2.28 7.94
N ARG A 55 8.29 1.24 7.80
CA ARG A 55 8.53 -0.12 8.31
C ARG A 55 9.29 -1.02 7.32
N LYS A 56 9.70 -0.50 6.16
CA LYS A 56 10.39 -1.25 5.10
C LYS A 56 9.57 -2.44 4.59
N VAL A 57 8.24 -2.30 4.55
CA VAL A 57 7.32 -3.30 3.98
C VAL A 57 7.15 -3.08 2.48
N ILE A 58 7.10 -1.81 2.07
CA ILE A 58 7.08 -1.39 0.67
C ILE A 58 8.16 -0.34 0.45
N ASP A 59 8.47 -0.08 -0.82
CA ASP A 59 9.28 1.07 -1.22
C ASP A 59 8.72 1.71 -2.49
N PHE A 60 8.92 3.01 -2.63
CA PHE A 60 8.53 3.80 -3.80
C PHE A 60 9.37 5.07 -3.86
N GLN A 61 9.57 5.62 -5.06
CA GLN A 61 10.37 6.84 -5.21
C GLN A 61 9.60 8.10 -4.79
N GLY A 62 10.30 9.01 -4.12
CA GLY A 62 9.75 10.28 -3.63
C GLY A 62 9.28 10.24 -2.17
N GLU A 63 8.99 11.43 -1.63
CA GLU A 63 8.49 11.64 -0.26
C GLU A 63 6.95 11.86 -0.22
N LEU A 64 6.38 12.24 -1.35
CA LEU A 64 4.97 12.58 -1.52
C LEU A 64 4.39 11.81 -2.72
N LEU A 65 3.10 11.48 -2.62
CA LEU A 65 2.33 10.88 -3.70
C LEU A 65 1.06 11.70 -3.86
N LEU A 66 0.85 12.20 -5.07
CA LEU A 66 -0.32 12.99 -5.47
C LEU A 66 -0.96 12.31 -6.67
N GLN A 67 -2.27 12.11 -6.61
CA GLN A 67 -3.07 11.53 -7.69
C GLN A 67 -2.83 12.27 -9.01
N GLY A 68 -2.75 11.54 -10.12
CA GLY A 68 -2.52 12.06 -11.46
C GLY A 68 -1.04 12.33 -11.75
N VAL A 69 -0.32 12.96 -10.82
CA VAL A 69 1.10 13.29 -10.98
C VAL A 69 1.98 12.06 -10.77
N HIS A 70 1.67 11.26 -9.74
CA HIS A 70 2.50 10.13 -9.32
C HIS A 70 1.94 8.78 -9.73
N ASP A 71 0.92 8.73 -10.59
CA ASP A 71 0.24 7.49 -10.93
C ASP A 71 1.17 6.43 -11.52
N LYS A 72 2.26 6.86 -12.17
CA LYS A 72 3.27 5.98 -12.76
C LYS A 72 4.40 5.59 -11.80
N VAL A 73 4.41 6.09 -10.56
CA VAL A 73 5.42 5.72 -9.57
C VAL A 73 5.24 4.25 -9.21
N GLU A 74 6.30 3.47 -9.40
CA GLU A 74 6.33 2.07 -8.98
C GLU A 74 6.43 1.97 -7.46
N VAL A 75 5.61 1.07 -6.92
CA VAL A 75 5.57 0.67 -5.53
C VAL A 75 5.98 -0.80 -5.48
N LYS A 76 7.13 -1.05 -4.85
CA LYS A 76 7.74 -2.38 -4.72
C LYS A 76 7.38 -2.97 -3.38
N LEU A 77 6.92 -4.20 -3.37
CA LEU A 77 6.70 -4.97 -2.16
C LEU A 77 8.04 -5.54 -1.67
N LEU A 78 8.49 -5.12 -0.48
CA LEU A 78 9.73 -5.61 0.14
C LEU A 78 9.48 -6.79 1.07
N GLN A 79 8.33 -6.80 1.76
CA GLN A 79 7.93 -7.86 2.68
C GLN A 79 6.58 -8.44 2.23
N PRO A 80 6.58 -9.43 1.32
CA PRO A 80 5.34 -10.04 0.86
C PRO A 80 4.56 -10.74 1.98
N ASP A 81 5.25 -11.25 3.00
CA ASP A 81 4.63 -12.04 4.07
C ASP A 81 4.45 -11.23 5.35
N PHE A 82 4.39 -9.90 5.24
CA PHE A 82 4.08 -9.03 6.37
C PHE A 82 2.73 -9.43 6.98
N LYS A 83 2.72 -9.60 8.30
CA LYS A 83 1.53 -9.87 9.10
C LYS A 83 1.52 -8.92 10.28
N ALA A 84 0.37 -8.32 10.56
CA ALA A 84 0.24 -7.50 11.76
C ALA A 84 0.47 -8.37 13.00
N SER A 85 1.23 -7.85 13.96
CA SER A 85 1.33 -8.52 15.26
C SER A 85 0.00 -8.29 15.99
N GLN A 86 -0.56 -9.35 16.59
CA GLN A 86 -1.82 -9.32 17.35
C GLN A 86 -1.77 -8.30 18.49
#